data_AF-A0A015LIB8-F1
#
_entry.id   AF-A0A015LIB8-F1
#
_cell.length_a   1.000
_cell.length_b   1.000
_cell.length_c   1.000
_cell.angle_alpha   90.00
_cell.angle_beta   90.00
_cell.angle_gamma   90.00
#
_symmetry.space_group_name_H-M   'P 1'
#
loop_
_entity.id
_entity.type
_entity.pdbx_description
1 polymer ?
#
loop_
_entity_poly.entity_id
_entity_poly.type
_entity_poly.pdbx_seq_one_letter_code
_entity_poly.pdbx_strand_id
1 'polypeptide(L)'
;MELKTQGKNEISRAEISKSFYRKLIILVNKLFFDPLFFWYTASCILIGEALLNILIIKYVSYTEIDWKAYMQEVSGFLNGERDYIKLHGDTGPLVYPAGFVYIYSVLYYFTSGGVNIQRGQFIFAILYLWTQYVVFKIYQSSRKIPPYVLIFLSLSKRIHSIYVLRLFNDCFAMAFLYSCIWAMINRKWKLSCILYSFSLSIKMNVLLFFPAFGLILFKSLGAWKTLFNLLLTIIIQIVLALPFLMEYPKSYFARAFEFSRVFIYKWTVNWKFLDEEIFISRNFASILLLGHVFVLMGFLFKRWYLIME
;
A
#
# COMPACT_ATOMS: atom_id res chain seq x y z
N MET A 1 36.47 -43.21 43.37
CA MET A 1 36.77 -41.80 43.05
C MET A 1 35.94 -41.28 41.86
N GLU A 2 35.45 -42.15 40.97
CA GLU A 2 34.70 -41.79 39.75
C GLU A 2 33.24 -41.29 39.95
N LEU A 3 32.55 -41.73 41.00
CA LEU A 3 31.16 -41.31 41.28
C LEU A 3 31.04 -39.82 41.68
N LYS A 4 32.08 -39.25 42.31
CA LYS A 4 32.11 -37.82 42.70
C LYS A 4 32.36 -36.90 41.50
N THR A 5 33.07 -37.38 40.49
CA THR A 5 33.37 -36.63 39.25
C THR A 5 32.18 -36.63 38.29
N GLN A 6 31.40 -37.72 38.21
CA GLN A 6 30.16 -37.76 37.42
C GLN A 6 29.09 -36.78 37.98
N GLY A 7 28.83 -36.80 39.29
CA GLY A 7 27.87 -35.87 39.90
C GLY A 7 28.23 -34.39 39.76
N LYS A 8 29.52 -34.04 39.81
CA LYS A 8 30.00 -32.65 39.57
C LYS A 8 29.81 -32.22 38.12
N ASN A 9 30.05 -33.12 37.17
CA ASN A 9 29.85 -32.85 35.74
C ASN A 9 28.37 -32.72 35.37
N GLU A 10 27.48 -33.49 36.01
CA GLU A 10 26.02 -33.36 35.81
C GLU A 10 25.48 -32.05 36.39
N ILE A 11 25.91 -31.65 37.59
CA ILE A 11 25.53 -30.36 38.20
C ILE A 11 26.02 -29.19 37.33
N SER A 12 27.27 -29.25 36.84
CA SER A 12 27.82 -28.24 35.92
C SER A 12 27.05 -28.15 34.60
N ARG A 13 26.68 -29.28 33.99
CA ARG A 13 25.85 -29.31 32.79
C ARG A 13 24.45 -28.74 33.02
N ALA A 14 23.84 -29.03 34.17
CA ALA A 14 22.53 -28.50 34.55
C ALA A 14 22.54 -26.97 34.76
N GLU A 15 23.61 -26.43 35.35
CA GLU A 15 23.80 -24.98 35.52
C GLU A 15 24.04 -24.26 34.18
N ILE A 16 24.87 -24.83 33.31
CA ILE A 16 25.10 -24.32 31.95
C ILE A 16 23.78 -24.31 31.16
N SER A 17 23.01 -25.40 31.26
CA SER A 17 21.70 -25.54 30.63
C SER A 17 20.71 -24.47 31.13
N LYS A 18 20.57 -24.28 32.45
CA LYS A 18 19.74 -23.20 33.04
C LYS A 18 20.19 -21.81 32.59
N SER A 19 21.49 -21.55 32.53
CA SER A 19 22.07 -20.28 32.05
C SER A 19 21.73 -20.04 30.57
N PHE A 20 21.81 -21.08 29.74
CA PHE A 20 21.44 -21.02 28.33
C PHE A 20 19.94 -20.71 28.15
N TYR A 21 19.05 -21.44 28.82
CA TYR A 21 17.60 -21.18 28.76
C TYR A 21 17.25 -19.76 29.20
N ARG A 22 17.89 -19.27 30.28
CA ARG A 22 17.68 -17.89 30.75
C ARG A 22 18.10 -16.87 29.71
N LYS A 23 19.27 -17.06 29.06
CA LYS A 23 19.73 -16.19 27.97
C LYS A 23 18.78 -16.24 26.77
N LEU A 24 18.27 -17.41 26.42
CA LEU A 24 17.30 -17.59 25.34
C LEU A 24 15.99 -16.84 25.63
N ILE A 25 15.45 -16.97 26.83
CA ILE A 25 14.23 -16.25 27.26
C ILE A 25 14.44 -14.73 27.19
N ILE A 26 15.60 -14.22 27.63
CA ILE A 26 15.92 -12.80 27.55
C ILE A 26 15.99 -12.34 26.09
N LEU A 27 16.63 -13.13 25.21
CA LEU A 27 16.72 -12.81 23.79
C LEU A 27 15.34 -12.79 23.12
N VAL A 28 14.51 -13.80 23.37
CA VAL A 28 13.13 -13.84 22.86
C VAL A 28 12.35 -12.63 23.35
N ASN A 29 12.37 -12.33 24.65
CA ASN A 29 11.70 -11.13 25.17
C ASN A 29 12.17 -9.84 24.49
N LYS A 30 13.48 -9.69 24.26
CA LYS A 30 14.01 -8.54 23.52
C LYS A 30 13.51 -8.48 22.07
N LEU A 31 13.54 -9.61 21.35
CA LEU A 31 13.05 -9.68 19.97
C LEU A 31 11.56 -9.30 19.84
N PHE A 32 10.73 -9.59 20.84
CA PHE A 32 9.30 -9.26 20.77
C PHE A 32 8.96 -7.88 21.34
N PHE A 33 9.66 -7.41 22.38
CA PHE A 33 9.23 -6.25 23.15
C PHE A 33 10.19 -5.06 23.13
N ASP A 34 11.47 -5.25 22.81
CA ASP A 34 12.47 -4.17 22.82
C ASP A 34 12.54 -3.49 21.43
N PRO A 35 12.20 -2.18 21.31
CA PRO A 35 12.29 -1.45 20.05
C PRO A 35 13.70 -1.39 19.45
N LEU A 36 14.76 -1.61 20.24
CA LEU A 36 16.12 -1.71 19.72
C LEU A 36 16.31 -2.95 18.83
N PHE A 37 15.52 -4.00 19.08
CA PHE A 37 15.57 -5.24 18.31
C PHE A 37 14.62 -5.25 17.10
N PHE A 38 13.96 -4.13 16.82
CA PHE A 38 12.95 -4.00 15.77
C PHE A 38 13.39 -4.56 14.42
N TRP A 39 14.59 -4.21 13.94
CA TRP A 39 15.04 -4.65 12.63
C TRP A 39 15.47 -6.12 12.57
N TYR A 40 15.82 -6.75 13.70
CA TYR A 40 16.06 -8.19 13.72
C TYR A 40 14.75 -8.93 13.47
N THR A 41 13.70 -8.56 14.20
CA THR A 41 12.36 -9.13 14.04
C THR A 41 11.77 -8.80 12.68
N ALA A 42 11.88 -7.55 12.23
CA ALA A 42 11.43 -7.11 10.90
C ALA A 42 12.11 -7.89 9.77
N SER A 43 13.43 -8.13 9.86
CA SER A 43 14.17 -8.87 8.84
C SER A 43 13.76 -10.35 8.81
N CYS A 44 13.58 -10.97 9.98
CA CYS A 44 13.07 -12.34 10.07
C CYS A 44 11.68 -12.45 9.44
N ILE A 45 10.81 -11.48 9.71
CA ILE A 45 9.46 -11.44 9.13
C ILE A 45 9.53 -11.22 7.61
N LEU A 46 10.33 -10.27 7.09
CA LEU A 46 10.45 -10.05 5.65
C LEU A 46 10.97 -11.30 4.90
N ILE A 47 11.92 -12.03 5.49
CA ILE A 47 12.39 -13.30 4.94
C ILE A 47 11.27 -14.36 4.97
N GLY A 48 10.58 -14.49 6.10
CA GLY A 48 9.44 -15.41 6.24
C GLY A 48 8.32 -15.11 5.25
N GLU A 49 8.00 -13.83 5.05
CA GLU A 49 7.04 -13.34 4.09
C GLU A 49 7.48 -13.61 2.65
N ALA A 50 8.77 -13.46 2.33
CA ALA A 50 9.27 -13.80 1.00
C ALA A 50 9.08 -15.30 0.70
N LEU A 51 9.41 -16.17 1.67
CA LEU A 51 9.18 -17.61 1.58
C LEU A 51 7.68 -17.94 1.48
N LEU A 52 6.85 -17.30 2.30
CA LEU A 52 5.40 -17.50 2.29
C LEU A 52 4.79 -17.12 0.94
N ASN A 53 5.21 -16.01 0.34
CA ASN A 53 4.74 -15.61 -0.99
C ASN A 53 5.16 -16.63 -2.06
N ILE A 54 6.38 -17.18 -2.01
CA ILE A 54 6.81 -18.27 -2.91
C ILE A 54 5.91 -19.51 -2.73
N LEU A 55 5.60 -19.89 -1.49
CA LEU A 55 4.72 -21.03 -1.19
C LEU A 55 3.30 -20.78 -1.69
N ILE A 56 2.76 -19.57 -1.50
CA ILE A 56 1.43 -19.19 -1.98
C ILE A 56 1.36 -19.28 -3.50
N ILE A 57 2.35 -18.72 -4.22
CA ILE A 57 2.42 -18.80 -5.69
C ILE A 57 2.45 -20.25 -6.17
N LYS A 58 3.17 -21.12 -5.46
CA LYS A 58 3.33 -22.52 -5.86
C LYS A 58 2.11 -23.39 -5.55
N TYR A 59 1.45 -23.16 -4.42
CA TYR A 59 0.45 -24.10 -3.87
C TYR A 59 -0.98 -23.56 -3.82
N VAL A 60 -1.20 -22.27 -4.02
CA VAL A 60 -2.54 -21.67 -4.00
C VAL A 60 -2.91 -21.20 -5.40
N SER A 61 -4.09 -21.60 -5.87
CA SER A 61 -4.56 -21.23 -7.20
C SER A 61 -4.80 -19.73 -7.33
N TYR A 62 -4.34 -19.18 -8.44
CA TYR A 62 -4.63 -17.81 -8.86
C TYR A 62 -6.14 -17.59 -9.03
N THR A 63 -6.63 -16.40 -8.67
CA THR A 63 -8.03 -16.02 -8.83
C THR A 63 -8.12 -14.79 -9.73
N GLU A 64 -8.59 -15.00 -10.95
CA GLU A 64 -8.83 -13.91 -11.90
C GLU A 64 -9.98 -13.03 -11.43
N ILE A 65 -9.77 -11.71 -11.44
CA ILE A 65 -10.81 -10.71 -11.19
C ILE A 65 -10.64 -9.58 -12.20
N ASP A 66 -9.51 -8.87 -12.13
CA ASP A 66 -9.29 -7.67 -12.95
C ASP A 66 -8.04 -7.76 -13.86
N TRP A 67 -7.18 -8.76 -13.70
CA TRP A 67 -5.89 -8.80 -14.40
C TRP A 67 -6.07 -8.86 -15.93
N LYS A 68 -6.97 -9.72 -16.42
CA LYS A 68 -7.29 -9.80 -17.85
C LYS A 68 -7.82 -8.47 -18.38
N ALA A 69 -8.73 -7.84 -17.64
CA ALA A 69 -9.28 -6.54 -18.00
C ALA A 69 -8.18 -5.48 -18.07
N TYR A 70 -7.27 -5.44 -17.09
CA TYR A 70 -6.11 -4.55 -17.13
C TYR A 70 -5.25 -4.74 -18.37
N MET A 71 -5.01 -6.00 -18.78
CA MET A 71 -4.22 -6.32 -19.98
C MET A 71 -4.94 -5.91 -21.28
N GLN A 72 -6.26 -6.06 -21.34
CA GLN A 72 -7.09 -5.62 -22.47
C GLN A 72 -7.11 -4.09 -22.60
N GLU A 73 -7.32 -3.39 -21.48
CA GLU A 73 -7.32 -1.92 -21.41
C GLU A 73 -5.99 -1.35 -21.92
N VAL A 74 -4.86 -1.86 -21.42
CA VAL A 74 -3.54 -1.37 -21.88
C VAL A 74 -3.18 -1.85 -23.28
N SER A 75 -3.67 -3.01 -23.73
CA SER A 75 -3.49 -3.44 -25.12
C SER A 75 -4.11 -2.44 -26.09
N GLY A 76 -5.28 -1.87 -25.77
CA GLY A 76 -5.88 -0.80 -26.58
C GLY A 76 -4.95 0.42 -26.69
N PHE A 77 -4.38 0.86 -25.57
CA PHE A 77 -3.41 1.95 -25.54
C PHE A 77 -2.14 1.64 -26.35
N LEU A 78 -1.59 0.44 -26.21
CA LEU A 78 -0.42 -0.02 -26.95
C LEU A 78 -0.66 -0.06 -28.47
N ASN A 79 -1.90 -0.31 -28.89
CA ASN A 79 -2.33 -0.28 -30.29
C ASN A 79 -2.63 1.15 -30.80
N GLY A 80 -2.39 2.19 -30.01
CA GLY A 80 -2.51 3.58 -30.42
C GLY A 80 -3.78 4.30 -29.94
N GLU A 81 -4.69 3.64 -29.21
CA GLU A 81 -5.89 4.29 -28.69
C GLU A 81 -5.54 5.30 -27.58
N ARG A 82 -6.19 6.47 -27.61
CA ARG A 82 -6.00 7.57 -26.65
C ARG A 82 -7.33 8.05 -26.05
N ASP A 83 -8.46 7.64 -26.59
CA ASP A 83 -9.77 7.93 -26.02
C ASP A 83 -10.09 6.96 -24.88
N TYR A 84 -10.07 7.48 -23.65
CA TYR A 84 -10.38 6.70 -22.43
C TYR A 84 -11.77 6.03 -22.45
N ILE A 85 -12.72 6.54 -23.25
CA ILE A 85 -14.03 5.92 -23.40
C ILE A 85 -13.93 4.59 -24.16
N LYS A 86 -12.94 4.48 -25.07
CA LYS A 86 -12.73 3.29 -25.91
C LYS A 86 -11.75 2.29 -25.28
N LEU A 87 -10.96 2.70 -24.30
CA LEU A 87 -10.13 1.79 -23.50
C LEU A 87 -11.02 1.00 -22.54
N HIS A 88 -11.23 -0.28 -22.82
CA HIS A 88 -12.10 -1.15 -22.03
C HIS A 88 -11.56 -2.59 -21.98
N GLY A 89 -11.95 -3.31 -20.93
CA GLY A 89 -11.75 -4.75 -20.79
C GLY A 89 -13.04 -5.44 -20.36
N ASP A 90 -12.94 -6.73 -20.04
CA ASP A 90 -14.07 -7.59 -19.68
C ASP A 90 -14.85 -7.07 -18.44
N THR A 91 -14.19 -6.29 -17.57
CA THR A 91 -14.80 -5.72 -16.36
C THR A 91 -15.33 -4.30 -16.53
N GLY A 92 -15.23 -3.74 -17.74
CA GLY A 92 -15.75 -2.42 -18.10
C GLY A 92 -14.69 -1.46 -18.65
N PRO A 93 -15.02 -0.16 -18.72
CA PRO A 93 -14.09 0.85 -19.23
C PRO A 93 -12.98 1.17 -18.22
N LEU A 94 -11.83 1.58 -18.75
CA LEU A 94 -10.71 2.07 -17.97
C LEU A 94 -11.13 3.30 -17.15
N VAL A 95 -10.91 3.23 -15.83
CA VAL A 95 -11.21 4.32 -14.90
C VAL A 95 -10.05 4.71 -13.99
N TYR A 96 -8.85 4.26 -14.33
CA TYR A 96 -7.64 4.62 -13.63
C TYR A 96 -6.92 5.74 -14.37
N PRO A 97 -6.27 6.70 -13.68
CA PRO A 97 -5.52 7.75 -14.37
C PRO A 97 -4.28 7.21 -15.11
N ALA A 98 -3.62 8.09 -15.86
CA ALA A 98 -2.60 7.71 -16.84
C ALA A 98 -1.42 6.86 -16.30
N GLY A 99 -1.08 6.99 -15.02
CA GLY A 99 -0.01 6.19 -14.40
C GLY A 99 -0.31 4.70 -14.42
N PHE A 100 -1.57 4.30 -14.29
CA PHE A 100 -1.98 2.90 -14.45
C PHE A 100 -1.59 2.36 -15.83
N VAL A 101 -1.92 3.10 -16.89
CA VAL A 101 -1.68 2.68 -18.28
C VAL A 101 -0.20 2.39 -18.50
N TYR A 102 0.69 3.25 -18.00
CA TYR A 102 2.14 3.05 -18.16
C TYR A 102 2.66 1.86 -17.35
N ILE A 103 2.26 1.72 -16.09
CA ILE A 103 2.69 0.58 -15.25
C ILE A 103 2.23 -0.73 -15.86
N TYR A 104 0.96 -0.81 -16.25
CA TYR A 104 0.39 -2.04 -16.80
C TYR A 104 0.85 -2.33 -18.23
N SER A 105 1.22 -1.30 -19.01
CA SER A 105 1.92 -1.50 -20.29
C SER A 105 3.29 -2.17 -20.08
N VAL A 106 4.05 -1.77 -19.07
CA VAL A 106 5.30 -2.44 -18.71
C VAL A 106 5.02 -3.89 -18.31
N LEU A 107 4.04 -4.12 -17.43
CA LEU A 107 3.66 -5.48 -17.02
C LEU A 107 3.21 -6.35 -18.19
N TYR A 108 2.46 -5.79 -19.14
CA TYR A 108 2.02 -6.45 -20.37
C TYR A 108 3.23 -7.04 -21.11
N TYR A 109 4.30 -6.27 -21.33
CA TYR A 109 5.50 -6.77 -21.99
C TYR A 109 6.23 -7.85 -21.18
N PHE A 110 6.40 -7.66 -19.86
CA PHE A 110 7.11 -8.64 -19.02
C PHE A 110 6.37 -9.97 -18.86
N THR A 111 5.03 -9.96 -18.98
CA THR A 111 4.16 -11.11 -18.78
C THR A 111 3.65 -11.72 -20.08
N SER A 112 4.25 -11.38 -21.22
CA SER A 112 3.84 -11.89 -22.55
C SER A 112 2.35 -11.60 -22.84
N GLY A 113 1.96 -10.34 -22.71
CA GLY A 113 0.59 -9.88 -22.90
C GLY A 113 -0.36 -10.27 -21.77
N GLY A 114 0.17 -10.56 -20.58
CA GLY A 114 -0.62 -11.00 -19.44
C GLY A 114 -0.84 -12.52 -19.34
N VAL A 115 -0.35 -13.32 -20.28
CA VAL A 115 -0.51 -14.78 -20.29
C VAL A 115 0.35 -15.44 -19.19
N ASN A 116 1.55 -14.91 -18.94
CA ASN A 116 2.43 -15.43 -17.90
C ASN A 116 2.08 -14.82 -16.53
N ILE A 117 1.00 -15.35 -15.94
CA ILE A 117 0.51 -14.93 -14.62
C ILE A 117 1.57 -15.12 -13.53
N GLN A 118 2.33 -16.21 -13.58
CA GLN A 118 3.33 -16.52 -12.55
C GLN A 118 4.41 -15.43 -12.47
N ARG A 119 4.88 -14.90 -13.61
CA ARG A 119 5.78 -13.73 -13.62
C ARG A 119 5.13 -12.51 -12.98
N GLY A 120 3.86 -12.25 -13.29
CA GLY A 120 3.07 -11.20 -12.64
C GLY A 120 3.03 -11.39 -11.13
N GLN A 121 2.74 -12.59 -10.64
CA GLN A 121 2.70 -12.91 -9.22
C GLN A 121 4.04 -12.65 -8.51
N PHE A 122 5.18 -12.99 -9.12
CA PHE A 122 6.48 -12.67 -8.56
C PHE A 122 6.77 -11.16 -8.53
N ILE A 123 6.36 -10.40 -9.55
CA ILE A 123 6.49 -8.94 -9.54
C ILE A 123 5.65 -8.35 -8.39
N PHE A 124 4.43 -8.82 -8.21
CA PHE A 124 3.58 -8.38 -7.10
C PHE A 124 4.08 -8.85 -5.74
N ALA A 125 4.75 -10.00 -5.64
CA ALA A 125 5.40 -10.44 -4.41
C ALA A 125 6.58 -9.51 -4.02
N ILE A 126 7.37 -9.07 -5.00
CA ILE A 126 8.43 -8.07 -4.77
C ILE A 126 7.82 -6.74 -4.33
N LEU A 127 6.74 -6.31 -4.99
CA LEU A 127 6.00 -5.10 -4.61
C LEU A 127 5.43 -5.19 -3.20
N TYR A 128 4.89 -6.36 -2.82
CA TYR A 128 4.41 -6.64 -1.46
C TYR A 128 5.52 -6.49 -0.43
N LEU A 129 6.67 -7.12 -0.65
CA LEU A 129 7.82 -7.03 0.25
C LEU A 129 8.34 -5.60 0.38
N TRP A 130 8.35 -4.83 -0.72
CA TRP A 130 8.68 -3.41 -0.69
C TRP A 130 7.68 -2.62 0.15
N THR A 131 6.38 -2.80 -0.09
CA THR A 131 5.33 -2.15 0.72
C THR A 131 5.51 -2.50 2.20
N GLN A 132 5.73 -3.77 2.53
CA GLN A 132 5.90 -4.21 3.91
C GLN A 132 7.14 -3.58 4.57
N TYR A 133 8.26 -3.55 3.87
CA TYR A 133 9.48 -2.88 4.33
C TYR A 133 9.26 -1.39 4.62
N VAL A 134 8.56 -0.68 3.72
CA VAL A 134 8.25 0.75 3.91
C VAL A 134 7.31 0.96 5.09
N VAL A 135 6.30 0.10 5.26
CA VAL A 135 5.41 0.13 6.43
C VAL A 135 6.22 -0.08 7.71
N PHE A 136 7.15 -1.04 7.73
CA PHE A 136 8.03 -1.24 8.89
C PHE A 136 8.89 -0.01 9.18
N LYS A 137 9.44 0.66 8.16
CA LYS A 137 10.15 1.94 8.32
C LYS A 137 9.27 3.03 8.93
N ILE A 138 8.01 3.12 8.53
CA ILE A 138 7.04 4.08 9.09
C ILE A 138 6.79 3.76 10.58
N TYR A 139 6.52 2.50 10.93
CA TYR A 139 6.30 2.13 12.34
C TYR A 139 7.54 2.36 13.21
N GLN A 140 8.74 2.06 12.68
CA GLN A 140 10.01 2.30 13.36
C GLN A 140 10.21 3.78 13.69
N SER A 141 9.71 4.71 12.88
CA SER A 141 9.99 6.14 13.07
C SER A 141 9.48 6.68 14.41
N SER A 142 8.47 6.03 14.99
CA SER A 142 7.95 6.33 16.33
C SER A 142 8.93 5.97 17.47
N ARG A 143 9.88 5.05 17.23
CA ARG A 143 10.82 4.44 18.18
C ARG A 143 10.19 3.80 19.43
N LYS A 144 8.85 3.69 19.48
CA LYS A 144 8.09 3.20 20.63
C LYS A 144 7.35 1.90 20.36
N ILE A 145 7.25 1.50 19.09
CA ILE A 145 6.50 0.31 18.72
C ILE A 145 7.32 -0.95 19.07
N PRO A 146 6.77 -1.85 19.90
CA PRO A 146 7.42 -3.12 20.20
C PRO A 146 7.38 -4.03 18.95
N PRO A 147 8.45 -4.79 18.66
CA PRO A 147 8.56 -5.52 17.40
C PRO A 147 7.47 -6.59 17.16
N TYR A 148 6.82 -7.13 18.19
CA TYR A 148 5.74 -8.11 18.01
C TYR A 148 4.58 -7.58 17.15
N VAL A 149 4.38 -6.25 17.10
CA VAL A 149 3.33 -5.61 16.29
C VAL A 149 3.51 -5.93 14.81
N LEU A 150 4.75 -6.13 14.35
CA LEU A 150 5.07 -6.43 12.95
C LEU A 150 4.46 -7.74 12.46
N ILE A 151 4.19 -8.69 13.36
CA ILE A 151 3.56 -9.97 13.05
C ILE A 151 2.13 -9.73 12.55
N PHE A 152 1.37 -8.89 13.25
CA PHE A 152 -0.01 -8.54 12.88
C PHE A 152 -0.08 -7.72 11.59
N LEU A 153 0.97 -6.95 11.28
CA LEU A 153 1.06 -6.20 10.02
C LEU A 153 1.35 -7.10 8.80
N SER A 154 1.87 -8.31 9.01
CA SER A 154 2.40 -9.16 7.92
C SER A 154 1.47 -10.33 7.60
N LEU A 155 0.98 -11.03 8.63
CA LEU A 155 0.22 -12.28 8.50
C LEU A 155 -1.26 -12.08 8.11
N SER A 156 -1.54 -11.16 7.18
CA SER A 156 -2.88 -10.92 6.66
C SER A 156 -3.15 -11.75 5.40
N LYS A 157 -4.05 -12.74 5.51
CA LYS A 157 -4.52 -13.52 4.35
C LYS A 157 -5.09 -12.61 3.24
N ARG A 158 -5.75 -11.51 3.63
CA ARG A 158 -6.35 -10.58 2.67
C ARG A 158 -5.30 -9.85 1.84
N ILE A 159 -4.22 -9.39 2.46
CA ILE A 159 -3.16 -8.64 1.75
C ILE A 159 -2.45 -9.55 0.74
N HIS A 160 -2.05 -10.76 1.17
CA HIS A 160 -1.49 -11.77 0.26
C HIS A 160 -2.39 -12.04 -0.94
N SER A 161 -3.70 -12.14 -0.69
CA SER A 161 -4.65 -12.42 -1.74
C SER A 161 -4.82 -11.23 -2.71
N ILE A 162 -4.76 -9.99 -2.23
CA ILE A 162 -4.80 -8.77 -3.04
C ILE A 162 -3.55 -8.65 -3.92
N TYR A 163 -2.37 -8.85 -3.33
CA TYR A 163 -1.11 -8.71 -4.05
C TYR A 163 -0.87 -9.89 -4.99
N VAL A 164 -0.82 -11.11 -4.49
CA VAL A 164 -0.22 -12.24 -5.22
C VAL A 164 -1.24 -13.18 -5.86
N LEU A 165 -2.50 -13.17 -5.39
CA LEU A 165 -3.54 -14.03 -5.97
C LEU A 165 -4.52 -13.31 -6.90
N ARG A 166 -4.57 -11.98 -6.85
CA ARG A 166 -5.48 -11.14 -7.66
C ARG A 166 -4.78 -10.08 -8.50
N LEU A 167 -3.56 -9.68 -8.11
CA LEU A 167 -2.74 -8.71 -8.84
C LEU A 167 -3.44 -7.34 -9.00
N PHE A 168 -4.07 -6.83 -7.93
CA PHE A 168 -4.85 -5.59 -8.01
C PHE A 168 -3.99 -4.33 -8.16
N ASN A 169 -4.49 -3.37 -8.96
CA ASN A 169 -3.87 -2.06 -9.16
C ASN A 169 -3.57 -1.29 -7.86
N ASP A 170 -4.41 -1.46 -6.84
CA ASP A 170 -4.23 -0.86 -5.51
C ASP A 170 -2.84 -1.08 -4.93
N CYS A 171 -2.19 -2.21 -5.23
CA CYS A 171 -0.87 -2.56 -4.73
C CYS A 171 0.18 -1.50 -5.11
N PHE A 172 0.17 -1.04 -6.38
CA PHE A 172 1.11 -0.02 -6.85
C PHE A 172 0.78 1.35 -6.24
N ALA A 173 -0.50 1.74 -6.27
CA ALA A 173 -0.93 3.01 -5.68
C ALA A 173 -0.52 3.12 -4.20
N MET A 174 -0.76 2.07 -3.42
CA MET A 174 -0.43 2.04 -1.99
C MET A 174 1.08 1.95 -1.74
N ALA A 175 1.85 1.23 -2.57
CA ALA A 175 3.31 1.22 -2.47
C ALA A 175 3.92 2.63 -2.63
N PHE A 176 3.46 3.40 -3.62
CA PHE A 176 3.87 4.80 -3.79
C PHE A 176 3.37 5.69 -2.65
N LEU A 177 2.15 5.48 -2.15
CA LEU A 177 1.60 6.28 -1.05
C LEU A 177 2.36 6.06 0.27
N TYR A 178 2.63 4.82 0.65
CA TYR A 178 3.42 4.54 1.84
C TYR A 178 4.86 5.04 1.68
N SER A 179 5.44 4.94 0.49
CA SER A 179 6.76 5.53 0.21
C SER A 179 6.74 7.05 0.34
N CYS A 180 5.65 7.70 -0.08
CA CYS A 180 5.42 9.13 0.14
C CYS A 180 5.39 9.46 1.64
N ILE A 181 4.61 8.74 2.45
CA ILE A 181 4.56 8.93 3.91
C ILE A 181 5.94 8.76 4.54
N TRP A 182 6.68 7.72 4.13
CA TRP A 182 8.04 7.51 4.61
C TRP A 182 8.98 8.67 4.21
N ALA A 183 8.88 9.18 2.98
CA ALA A 183 9.64 10.35 2.55
C ALA A 183 9.28 11.61 3.39
N MET A 184 8.00 11.83 3.72
CA MET A 184 7.56 12.94 4.58
C MET A 184 8.14 12.84 5.99
N ILE A 185 8.13 11.63 6.59
CA ILE A 185 8.73 11.38 7.91
C ILE A 185 10.22 11.76 7.92
N ASN A 186 10.92 11.48 6.82
CA ASN A 186 12.34 11.85 6.65
C ASN A 186 12.54 13.28 6.13
N ARG A 187 11.49 14.12 6.11
CA ARG A 187 11.51 15.52 5.64
C ARG A 187 11.98 15.68 4.18
N LYS A 188 11.84 14.65 3.35
CA LYS A 188 12.14 14.68 1.90
C LYS A 188 10.93 15.17 1.10
N TRP A 189 10.55 16.43 1.28
CA TRP A 189 9.28 16.98 0.80
C TRP A 189 9.06 16.96 -0.72
N LYS A 190 10.11 17.24 -1.51
CA LYS A 190 10.01 17.14 -2.98
C LYS A 190 9.72 15.70 -3.42
N LEU A 191 10.44 14.74 -2.83
CA LEU A 191 10.26 13.31 -3.11
C LEU A 191 8.85 12.85 -2.69
N SER A 192 8.33 13.32 -1.55
CA SER A 192 6.97 12.97 -1.15
C SER A 192 5.93 13.49 -2.14
N CYS A 193 6.10 14.68 -2.72
CA CYS A 193 5.19 15.20 -3.75
C CYS A 193 5.26 14.39 -5.05
N ILE A 194 6.46 14.00 -5.47
CA ILE A 194 6.67 13.13 -6.63
C ILE A 194 5.97 11.78 -6.41
N LEU A 195 6.21 11.13 -5.27
CA LEU A 195 5.61 9.83 -4.93
C LEU A 195 4.09 9.92 -4.74
N TYR A 196 3.59 11.00 -4.14
CA TYR A 196 2.16 11.27 -4.03
C TYR A 196 1.51 11.42 -5.40
N SER A 197 2.15 12.15 -6.32
CA SER A 197 1.68 12.29 -7.70
C SER A 197 1.64 10.95 -8.43
N PHE A 198 2.69 10.14 -8.33
CA PHE A 198 2.67 8.79 -8.92
C PHE A 198 1.55 7.93 -8.34
N SER A 199 1.38 7.91 -7.02
CA SER A 199 0.28 7.21 -6.37
C SER A 199 -1.10 7.65 -6.91
N LEU A 200 -1.33 8.96 -6.99
CA LEU A 200 -2.56 9.55 -7.55
C LEU A 200 -2.77 9.19 -9.02
N SER A 201 -1.71 9.17 -9.83
CA SER A 201 -1.79 8.82 -11.25
C SER A 201 -2.17 7.36 -11.48
N ILE A 202 -2.10 6.50 -10.46
CA ILE A 202 -2.41 5.08 -10.55
C ILE A 202 -3.84 4.82 -10.11
N LYS A 203 -4.30 5.50 -9.05
CA LYS A 203 -5.67 5.36 -8.54
C LYS A 203 -6.18 6.66 -7.92
N MET A 204 -7.32 7.14 -8.41
CA MET A 204 -7.91 8.41 -7.96
C MET A 204 -8.26 8.46 -6.47
N ASN A 205 -8.52 7.31 -5.83
CA ASN A 205 -8.88 7.26 -4.40
C ASN A 205 -7.81 7.86 -3.48
N VAL A 206 -6.57 7.99 -3.97
CA VAL A 206 -5.47 8.66 -3.27
C VAL A 206 -5.80 10.13 -2.97
N LEU A 207 -6.72 10.76 -3.72
CA LEU A 207 -7.23 12.11 -3.41
C LEU A 207 -7.77 12.25 -1.97
N LEU A 208 -8.28 11.17 -1.37
CA LEU A 208 -8.77 11.19 0.00
C LEU A 208 -7.65 11.47 1.03
N PHE A 209 -6.38 11.28 0.66
CA PHE A 209 -5.23 11.61 1.49
C PHE A 209 -4.77 13.06 1.30
N PHE A 210 -5.26 13.77 0.27
CA PHE A 210 -4.82 15.13 -0.05
C PHE A 210 -4.99 16.13 1.08
N PRO A 211 -6.12 16.16 1.84
CA PRO A 211 -6.28 17.16 2.91
C PRO A 211 -5.19 17.06 3.97
N ALA A 212 -4.88 15.84 4.43
CA ALA A 212 -3.82 15.60 5.41
C ALA A 212 -2.43 15.90 4.80
N PHE A 213 -2.18 15.43 3.57
CA PHE A 213 -0.92 15.66 2.86
C PHE A 213 -0.60 17.15 2.68
N GLY A 214 -1.56 17.92 2.15
CA GLY A 214 -1.43 19.36 1.92
C GLY A 214 -1.25 20.13 3.22
N LEU A 215 -1.99 19.77 4.28
CA LEU A 215 -1.86 20.40 5.58
C LEU A 215 -0.47 20.18 6.22
N ILE A 216 0.03 18.95 6.17
CA ILE A 216 1.36 18.63 6.71
C ILE A 216 2.44 19.39 5.93
N LEU A 217 2.34 19.47 4.60
CA LEU A 217 3.26 20.29 3.80
C LEU A 217 3.19 21.77 4.19
N PHE A 218 1.98 22.34 4.24
CA PHE A 218 1.76 23.73 4.60
C PHE A 218 2.39 24.07 5.95
N LYS A 219 2.17 23.23 6.96
CA LYS A 219 2.73 23.44 8.29
C LYS A 219 4.25 23.23 8.35
N SER A 220 4.78 22.29 7.58
CA SER A 220 6.21 22.00 7.59
C SER A 220 7.07 22.99 6.79
N LEU A 221 6.48 23.63 5.77
CA LEU A 221 7.21 24.43 4.78
C LEU A 221 6.74 25.89 4.67
N GLY A 222 5.54 26.20 5.16
CA GLY A 222 4.85 27.46 4.90
C GLY A 222 4.18 27.51 3.52
N ALA A 223 3.43 28.60 3.26
CA ALA A 223 2.56 28.75 2.11
C ALA A 223 3.29 28.60 0.76
N TRP A 224 4.32 29.42 0.53
CA TRP A 224 4.99 29.52 -0.78
C TRP A 224 5.70 28.22 -1.19
N LYS A 225 6.47 27.63 -0.27
CA LYS A 225 7.16 26.37 -0.54
C LYS A 225 6.16 25.24 -0.76
N THR A 226 5.04 25.24 -0.05
CA THR A 226 3.97 24.26 -0.27
C THR A 226 3.35 24.42 -1.65
N LEU A 227 3.05 25.65 -2.07
CA LEU A 227 2.54 25.93 -3.42
C LEU A 227 3.47 25.37 -4.49
N PHE A 228 4.77 25.65 -4.44
CA PHE A 228 5.73 25.12 -5.43
C PHE A 228 5.83 23.59 -5.42
N ASN A 229 5.75 22.95 -4.24
CA ASN A 229 5.75 21.50 -4.13
C ASN A 229 4.45 20.87 -4.66
N LEU A 230 3.30 21.52 -4.46
CA LEU A 230 2.02 21.07 -5.02
C LEU A 230 1.95 21.29 -6.54
N LEU A 231 2.53 22.37 -7.05
CA LEU A 231 2.68 22.58 -8.50
C LEU A 231 3.47 21.44 -9.15
N LEU A 232 4.52 20.94 -8.49
CA LEU A 232 5.25 19.76 -8.98
C LEU A 232 4.33 18.52 -9.10
N THR A 233 3.46 18.28 -8.12
CA THR A 233 2.46 17.21 -8.17
C THR A 233 1.57 17.35 -9.41
N ILE A 234 1.06 18.56 -9.67
CA ILE A 234 0.18 18.86 -10.82
C ILE A 234 0.92 18.69 -12.15
N ILE A 235 2.15 19.20 -12.27
CA ILE A 235 2.96 19.08 -13.49
C ILE A 235 3.16 17.60 -13.85
N ILE A 236 3.47 16.75 -12.87
CA ILE A 236 3.63 15.31 -13.11
C ILE A 236 2.31 14.68 -13.62
N GLN A 237 1.15 15.06 -13.07
CA GLN A 237 -0.15 14.58 -13.58
C GLN A 237 -0.37 14.99 -15.03
N ILE A 238 -0.08 16.26 -15.38
CA ILE A 238 -0.24 16.77 -16.74
C ILE A 238 0.70 16.05 -17.69
N VAL A 239 1.98 15.88 -17.33
CA VAL A 239 2.97 15.19 -18.16
C VAL A 239 2.56 13.75 -18.43
N LEU A 240 2.13 13.02 -17.39
CA LEU A 240 1.67 11.63 -17.56
C LEU A 240 0.40 11.56 -18.41
N ALA A 241 -0.53 12.49 -18.24
CA ALA A 241 -1.79 12.51 -18.97
C ALA A 241 -1.69 13.14 -20.38
N LEU A 242 -0.54 13.70 -20.75
CA LEU A 242 -0.37 14.55 -21.94
C LEU A 242 -0.93 13.92 -23.23
N PRO A 243 -0.67 12.63 -23.57
CA PRO A 243 -1.21 12.03 -24.79
C PRO A 243 -2.74 12.04 -24.84
N PHE A 244 -3.38 11.88 -23.68
CA PHE A 244 -4.84 11.85 -23.55
C PHE A 244 -5.42 13.26 -23.49
N LEU A 245 -4.71 14.20 -22.88
CA LEU A 245 -5.14 15.59 -22.78
C LEU A 245 -5.07 16.33 -24.13
N MET A 246 -4.13 15.96 -25.00
CA MET A 246 -3.99 16.58 -26.32
C MET A 246 -5.08 16.13 -27.29
N GLU A 247 -5.52 14.87 -27.22
CA GLU A 247 -6.49 14.32 -28.17
C GLU A 247 -7.92 14.27 -27.61
N TYR A 248 -8.10 13.79 -26.37
CA TYR A 248 -9.40 13.50 -25.76
C TYR A 248 -9.51 13.93 -24.28
N PRO A 249 -9.30 15.23 -23.94
CA PRO A 249 -9.25 15.69 -22.56
C PRO A 249 -10.55 15.44 -21.79
N LYS A 250 -11.71 15.61 -22.44
CA LYS A 250 -13.02 15.36 -21.82
C LYS A 250 -13.19 13.89 -21.45
N SER A 251 -12.83 12.97 -22.36
CA SER A 251 -12.88 11.53 -22.11
C SER A 251 -11.96 11.13 -20.96
N TYR A 252 -10.73 11.68 -20.93
CA TYR A 252 -9.77 11.43 -19.87
C TYR A 252 -10.34 11.78 -18.49
N PHE A 253 -10.78 13.03 -18.29
CA PHE A 253 -11.29 13.45 -16.98
C PHE A 253 -12.59 12.74 -16.59
N ALA A 254 -13.49 12.48 -17.54
CA ALA A 254 -14.76 11.81 -17.25
C ALA A 254 -14.60 10.35 -16.79
N ARG A 255 -13.52 9.69 -17.19
CA ARG A 255 -13.24 8.28 -16.86
C ARG A 255 -12.20 8.14 -15.73
N ALA A 256 -11.05 8.80 -15.85
CA ALA A 256 -9.95 8.71 -14.89
C ALA A 256 -10.31 9.25 -13.50
N PHE A 257 -11.25 10.20 -13.44
CA PHE A 257 -11.75 10.83 -12.20
C PHE A 257 -13.28 10.76 -12.14
N GLU A 258 -13.84 9.55 -12.27
CA GLU A 258 -15.29 9.29 -12.28
C GLU A 258 -15.91 9.37 -10.86
N PHE A 259 -16.25 10.59 -10.42
CA PHE A 259 -16.89 10.82 -9.11
C PHE A 259 -18.36 10.37 -9.02
N SER A 260 -19.01 10.09 -10.16
CA SER A 260 -20.40 9.63 -10.21
C SER A 260 -20.56 8.13 -9.98
N ARG A 261 -19.46 7.36 -10.01
CA ARG A 261 -19.51 5.91 -9.88
C ARG A 261 -20.04 5.50 -8.50
N VAL A 262 -21.04 4.63 -8.49
CA VAL A 262 -21.61 4.04 -7.28
C VAL A 262 -21.14 2.59 -7.14
N PHE A 263 -20.80 2.18 -5.92
CA PHE A 263 -20.45 0.80 -5.66
C PHE A 263 -21.65 -0.12 -5.85
N ILE A 264 -21.43 -1.28 -6.45
CA ILE A 264 -22.47 -2.29 -6.65
C ILE A 264 -22.66 -3.03 -5.32
N TYR A 265 -23.88 -3.02 -4.79
CA TYR A 265 -24.20 -3.65 -3.51
C TYR A 265 -23.86 -5.16 -3.48
N LYS A 266 -24.01 -5.87 -4.60
CA LYS A 266 -23.62 -7.28 -4.74
C LYS A 266 -22.17 -7.54 -4.33
N TRP A 267 -21.25 -6.63 -4.65
CA TRP A 267 -19.81 -6.82 -4.47
C TRP A 267 -19.24 -6.09 -3.24
N THR A 268 -20.05 -5.27 -2.55
CA THR A 268 -19.56 -4.55 -1.39
C THR A 268 -19.34 -5.48 -0.20
N VAL A 269 -18.18 -5.35 0.45
CA VAL A 269 -17.92 -5.93 1.76
C VAL A 269 -18.17 -4.90 2.87
N ASN A 270 -17.97 -3.62 2.57
CA ASN A 270 -18.20 -2.53 3.51
C ASN A 270 -19.68 -2.19 3.53
N TRP A 271 -20.23 -1.94 4.72
CA TRP A 271 -21.65 -1.59 4.90
C TRP A 271 -22.65 -2.64 4.38
N LYS A 272 -22.22 -3.90 4.22
CA LYS A 272 -23.04 -4.99 3.68
C LYS A 272 -24.23 -5.37 4.57
N PHE A 273 -24.21 -4.97 5.84
CA PHE A 273 -25.30 -5.16 6.79
C PHE A 273 -26.45 -4.15 6.62
N LEU A 274 -26.26 -3.10 5.80
CA LEU A 274 -27.32 -2.16 5.43
C LEU A 274 -28.12 -2.71 4.25
N ASP A 275 -29.37 -2.30 4.12
CA ASP A 275 -30.18 -2.59 2.94
C ASP A 275 -29.59 -1.93 1.69
N GLU A 276 -29.83 -2.55 0.53
CA GLU A 276 -29.31 -2.08 -0.76
C GLU A 276 -29.76 -0.64 -1.07
N GLU A 277 -31.01 -0.32 -0.76
CA GLU A 277 -31.58 1.02 -0.96
C GLU A 277 -30.82 2.09 -0.16
N ILE A 278 -30.45 1.78 1.09
CA ILE A 278 -29.67 2.70 1.94
C ILE A 278 -28.25 2.82 1.40
N PHE A 279 -27.62 1.70 1.04
CA PHE A 279 -26.24 1.66 0.57
C PHE A 279 -26.02 2.49 -0.70
N ILE A 280 -26.95 2.41 -1.66
CA ILE A 280 -26.88 3.13 -2.94
C ILE A 280 -27.35 4.58 -2.80
N SER A 281 -28.03 4.93 -1.69
CA SER A 281 -28.60 6.27 -1.51
C SER A 281 -27.56 7.39 -1.48
N ARG A 282 -27.87 8.49 -2.18
CA ARG A 282 -27.03 9.69 -2.20
C ARG A 282 -26.91 10.33 -0.82
N ASN A 283 -27.98 10.26 -0.02
CA ASN A 283 -28.01 10.78 1.35
C ASN A 283 -26.98 10.07 2.23
N PHE A 284 -26.93 8.73 2.17
CA PHE A 284 -25.95 7.95 2.93
C PHE A 284 -24.50 8.29 2.52
N ALA A 285 -24.23 8.37 1.21
CA ALA A 285 -22.91 8.79 0.72
C ALA A 285 -22.52 10.19 1.21
N SER A 286 -23.45 11.16 1.22
CA SER A 286 -23.23 12.51 1.75
C SER A 286 -22.96 12.51 3.26
N ILE A 287 -23.68 11.69 4.04
CA ILE A 287 -23.45 11.54 5.49
C ILE A 287 -22.04 10.98 5.75
N LEU A 288 -21.62 9.95 5.01
CA LEU A 288 -20.27 9.39 5.14
C LEU A 288 -19.18 10.43 4.82
N LEU A 289 -19.39 11.22 3.76
CA LEU A 289 -18.46 12.29 3.39
C LEU A 289 -18.39 13.38 4.45
N LEU A 290 -19.54 13.84 4.96
CA LEU A 290 -19.60 14.81 6.05
C LEU A 290 -18.94 14.28 7.32
N GLY A 291 -19.18 13.02 7.67
CA GLY A 291 -18.51 12.35 8.79
C GLY A 291 -16.99 12.31 8.61
N HIS A 292 -16.50 12.01 7.41
CA HIS A 292 -15.08 12.06 7.10
C HIS A 292 -14.48 13.46 7.29
N VAL A 293 -15.12 14.49 6.73
CA VAL A 293 -14.69 15.89 6.90
C VAL A 293 -14.71 16.30 8.38
N PHE A 294 -15.75 15.92 9.12
CA PHE A 294 -15.87 16.22 10.55
C PHE A 294 -14.73 15.59 11.36
N VAL A 295 -14.38 14.33 11.10
CA VAL A 295 -13.24 13.67 11.74
C VAL A 295 -11.93 14.38 11.39
N LEU A 296 -11.71 14.73 10.12
CA LEU A 296 -10.51 15.48 9.71
C LEU A 296 -10.41 16.84 10.42
N MET A 297 -11.51 17.58 10.54
CA MET A 297 -11.57 18.84 11.28
C MET A 297 -11.31 18.63 12.78
N GLY A 298 -11.87 17.58 13.36
CA GLY A 298 -11.59 17.20 14.75
C GLY A 298 -10.09 16.97 14.99
N PHE A 299 -9.42 16.23 14.12
CA PHE A 299 -7.97 16.03 14.20
C PHE A 299 -7.20 17.34 14.03
N LEU A 300 -7.59 18.15 13.04
CA LEU A 300 -6.97 19.43 12.76
C LEU A 300 -7.00 20.36 13.98
N PHE A 301 -8.17 20.56 14.57
CA PHE A 301 -8.36 21.52 15.67
C PHE A 301 -8.01 20.99 17.06
N LYS A 302 -8.11 19.68 17.32
CA LYS A 302 -7.90 19.13 18.68
C LYS A 302 -6.57 18.43 18.87
N ARG A 303 -6.01 17.80 17.85
CA ARG A 303 -4.74 17.04 17.98
C ARG A 303 -3.60 17.77 17.33
N TRP A 304 -3.81 18.21 16.10
CA TRP A 304 -2.75 18.85 15.35
C TRP A 304 -2.54 20.28 15.86
N TYR A 305 -3.59 21.06 16.12
CA TYR A 305 -3.42 22.41 16.69
C TYR A 305 -2.60 22.44 18.00
N LEU A 306 -2.88 21.51 18.93
CA LEU A 306 -2.21 21.47 20.24
C LEU A 306 -0.77 20.92 20.22
N ILE A 307 -0.37 20.19 19.19
CA ILE A 307 1.03 19.75 18.99
C ILE A 307 1.83 20.85 18.25
N MET A 308 1.17 21.93 17.82
CA MET A 308 1.68 22.98 16.94
C MET A 308 1.97 24.32 17.65
N GLU A 309 1.85 24.39 18.98
CA GLU A 309 2.46 25.40 19.86
C GLU A 309 3.64 24.76 20.61
#